data_AF-A0A9W7EU75-F1
#
_entry.id   AF-A0A9W7EU75-F1
#
_cell.length_a   1.000
_cell.length_b   1.000
_cell.length_c   1.000
_cell.angle_alpha   90.00
_cell.angle_beta   90.00
_cell.angle_gamma   90.00
#
_symmetry.space_group_name_H-M   'P 1'
#
loop_
_entity.id
_entity.type
_entity.pdbx_description
1 polymer ?
#
loop_
_entity_poly.entity_id
_entity_poly.type
_entity_poly.pdbx_seq_one_letter_code
_entity_poly.pdbx_strand_id
1 'polypeptide(L)'
;MVTALCILLALVAFASAQEVLVRVSVSADGVDQVMTLFRGESPLQAAARFVQEAGLGVAVDPTGNATPMTVQLAEVLLQRLNQKQQEDAQRQQQQAQAPLASFPVVRDDGVEATFEHYEGQDMALEAQAFCQGNIAQMELGACVGQIVNGAQQVMQQRQREEQAQRQAQRKIVMETEININGQMMALSVAEGENSNIASDYFCRSLDLDQPNYAICLSSVVPIVEQRIKDFMAAQQQRANEPPLFEIPIQIGDKVMPLAFSLSENPSSTTHRFCDAQWSYIETVLKSNDGEGPTKDLCVNTLFSTVSGMLDELLQSSEGQALVDSQKLFTISVELTPEKGQSDVGPRLLNLNVFPNQTPEVAVTEFLRTTGIGEEAKPALIEMVTNRLARA
;
A
#
# COMPACT_ATOMS: atom_id res chain seq x y z
N MET A 1 76.16 23.78 -19.96
CA MET A 1 75.85 22.35 -20.10
C MET A 1 74.35 22.20 -19.94
N VAL A 2 73.63 21.98 -21.04
CA VAL A 2 72.17 21.82 -21.05
C VAL A 2 71.88 20.36 -21.38
N THR A 3 71.41 19.61 -20.40
CA THR A 3 70.99 18.22 -20.52
C THR A 3 69.57 18.16 -21.08
N ALA A 4 69.43 17.63 -22.29
CA ALA A 4 68.16 17.36 -22.95
C ALA A 4 67.56 16.05 -22.42
N LEU A 5 66.34 16.14 -21.89
CA LEU A 5 65.53 15.04 -21.39
C LEU A 5 64.58 14.58 -22.51
N CYS A 6 64.87 13.44 -23.15
CA CYS A 6 63.97 12.80 -24.11
C CYS A 6 62.87 12.02 -23.38
N ILE A 7 61.63 12.50 -23.46
CA ILE A 7 60.43 11.78 -23.03
C ILE A 7 59.96 10.89 -24.19
N LEU A 8 60.06 9.58 -24.01
CA LEU A 8 59.48 8.58 -24.90
C LEU A 8 57.97 8.46 -24.61
N LEU A 9 57.13 8.88 -25.55
CA LEU A 9 55.68 8.67 -25.53
C LEU A 9 55.35 7.32 -26.18
N ALA A 10 54.96 6.33 -25.37
CA ALA A 10 54.38 5.09 -25.85
C ALA A 10 52.89 5.30 -26.15
N LEU A 11 52.54 5.37 -27.44
CA LEU A 11 51.16 5.33 -27.92
C LEU A 11 50.62 3.90 -27.78
N VAL A 12 49.83 3.65 -26.73
CA VAL A 12 49.03 2.43 -26.60
C VAL A 12 47.79 2.59 -27.48
N ALA A 13 47.76 1.89 -28.61
CA ALA A 13 46.56 1.82 -29.46
C ALA A 13 45.52 0.91 -28.78
N PHE A 14 44.53 1.52 -28.13
CA PHE A 14 43.36 0.81 -27.63
C PHE A 14 42.48 0.43 -28.82
N ALA A 15 42.50 -0.84 -29.22
CA ALA A 15 41.49 -1.40 -30.10
C ALA A 15 40.16 -1.45 -29.35
N SER A 16 39.35 -0.40 -29.47
CA SER A 16 37.99 -0.37 -28.94
C SER A 16 37.16 -1.39 -29.73
N ALA A 17 36.77 -2.49 -29.09
CA ALA A 17 35.75 -3.38 -29.64
C ALA A 17 34.45 -2.58 -29.79
N GLN A 18 34.09 -2.22 -31.01
CA GLN A 18 32.86 -1.47 -31.26
C GLN A 18 31.65 -2.38 -31.02
N GLU A 19 30.73 -1.91 -30.19
CA GLU A 19 29.51 -2.63 -29.86
C GLU A 19 28.61 -2.72 -31.09
N VAL A 20 28.18 -3.93 -31.43
CA VAL A 20 27.29 -4.19 -32.56
C VAL A 20 25.85 -3.98 -32.14
N LEU A 21 25.14 -3.05 -32.78
CA LEU A 21 23.72 -2.81 -32.52
C LEU A 21 22.83 -3.79 -33.31
N VAL A 22 23.09 -3.94 -34.61
CA VAL A 22 22.27 -4.74 -35.53
C VAL A 22 23.14 -5.48 -36.54
N ARG A 23 22.74 -6.70 -36.90
CA ARG A 23 23.27 -7.46 -38.05
C ARG A 23 22.12 -7.81 -39.00
N VAL A 24 22.34 -7.59 -40.28
CA VAL A 24 21.39 -7.94 -41.35
C VAL A 24 22.13 -8.73 -42.41
N SER A 25 21.62 -9.91 -42.77
CA SER A 25 22.12 -10.66 -43.93
C SER A 25 21.55 -10.07 -45.21
N VAL A 26 22.42 -9.73 -46.16
CA VAL A 26 22.08 -9.20 -47.47
C VAL A 26 22.67 -10.15 -48.52
N SER A 27 21.83 -10.60 -49.45
CA SER A 27 22.26 -11.47 -50.54
C SER A 27 22.45 -10.64 -51.81
N ALA A 28 23.66 -10.66 -52.37
CA ALA A 28 23.99 -10.02 -53.64
C ALA A 28 24.73 -11.02 -54.53
N ASP A 29 24.26 -11.21 -55.76
CA ASP A 29 24.81 -12.16 -56.72
C ASP A 29 24.96 -13.60 -56.19
N GLY A 30 24.06 -14.00 -55.28
CA GLY A 30 24.06 -15.34 -54.66
C GLY A 30 25.07 -15.52 -53.52
N VAL A 31 25.73 -14.45 -53.07
CA VAL A 31 26.60 -14.45 -51.90
C VAL A 31 25.92 -13.72 -50.75
N ASP A 32 25.73 -14.40 -49.63
CA ASP A 32 25.22 -13.80 -48.40
C ASP A 32 26.34 -13.09 -47.65
N GLN A 33 26.17 -11.79 -47.45
CA GLN A 33 27.09 -10.95 -46.68
C GLN A 33 26.35 -10.30 -45.50
N VAL A 34 27.04 -10.07 -44.39
CA VAL A 34 26.42 -9.51 -43.18
C VAL A 34 26.76 -8.04 -43.05
N MET A 35 25.73 -7.20 -43.20
CA MET A 35 25.81 -5.78 -42.89
C MET A 35 25.66 -5.59 -41.38
N THR A 36 26.59 -4.83 -40.79
CA THR A 36 26.65 -4.59 -39.34
C THR A 36 26.55 -3.10 -39.05
N LEU A 37 25.69 -2.72 -38.12
CA LEU A 37 25.57 -1.36 -37.59
C LEU A 37 26.23 -1.30 -36.22
N PHE A 38 27.25 -0.45 -36.06
CA PHE A 38 27.93 -0.26 -34.78
C PHE A 38 27.34 0.89 -33.96
N ARG A 39 27.56 0.89 -32.64
CA ARG A 39 27.15 1.99 -31.75
C ARG A 39 27.86 3.29 -32.14
N GLY A 40 27.07 4.32 -32.41
CA GLY A 40 27.55 5.65 -32.83
C GLY A 40 27.70 5.83 -34.35
N GLU A 41 27.52 4.77 -35.13
CA GLU A 41 27.47 4.81 -36.60
C GLU A 41 26.02 5.10 -37.05
N SER A 42 25.84 5.91 -38.10
CA SER A 42 24.51 6.09 -38.70
C SER A 42 24.16 4.94 -39.64
N PRO A 43 22.87 4.59 -39.84
CA PRO A 43 22.48 3.56 -40.80
C PRO A 43 23.02 3.81 -42.20
N LEU A 44 23.11 5.08 -42.61
CA LEU A 44 23.66 5.47 -43.91
C LEU A 44 25.17 5.23 -44.00
N GLN A 45 25.93 5.48 -42.93
CA GLN A 45 27.36 5.19 -42.86
C GLN A 45 27.63 3.69 -42.90
N ALA A 46 26.88 2.90 -42.12
CA ALA A 46 26.98 1.44 -42.11
C ALA A 46 26.67 0.83 -43.48
N ALA A 47 25.62 1.33 -44.15
CA ALA A 47 25.27 0.91 -45.50
C ALA A 47 26.35 1.29 -46.53
N ALA A 48 26.88 2.52 -46.46
CA ALA A 48 27.94 2.97 -47.35
C ALA A 48 29.21 2.13 -47.21
N ARG A 49 29.60 1.85 -45.96
CA ARG A 49 30.73 0.97 -45.63
C ARG A 49 30.51 -0.44 -46.18
N PHE A 50 29.32 -0.99 -45.99
CA PHE A 50 28.98 -2.31 -46.53
C PHE A 50 29.04 -2.34 -48.07
N VAL A 51 28.48 -1.36 -48.77
CA VAL A 51 28.54 -1.27 -50.25
C VAL A 51 30.00 -1.25 -50.74
N GLN A 52 30.87 -0.51 -50.05
CA GLN A 52 32.28 -0.42 -50.37
C GLN A 52 33.04 -1.74 -50.09
N GLU A 53 32.83 -2.35 -48.91
CA GLU A 53 33.48 -3.60 -48.49
C GLU A 53 33.02 -4.80 -49.33
N ALA A 54 31.73 -4.84 -49.68
CA ALA A 54 31.11 -5.91 -50.47
C ALA A 54 31.37 -5.78 -51.98
N GLY A 55 32.00 -4.69 -52.43
CA GLY A 55 32.29 -4.45 -53.85
C GLY A 55 31.05 -4.19 -54.70
N LEU A 56 29.95 -3.71 -54.12
CA LEU A 56 28.65 -3.54 -54.79
C LEU A 56 28.52 -2.23 -55.60
N GLY A 57 29.58 -1.42 -55.63
CA GLY A 57 29.65 -0.18 -56.41
C GLY A 57 30.19 0.98 -55.59
N VAL A 58 29.87 2.20 -56.02
CA VAL A 58 30.25 3.42 -55.32
C VAL A 58 29.14 3.77 -54.32
N ALA A 59 29.49 3.91 -53.04
CA ALA A 59 28.53 4.25 -51.98
C ALA A 59 28.01 5.70 -52.08
N VAL A 60 28.84 6.60 -52.62
CA VAL A 60 28.56 8.03 -52.73
C VAL A 60 28.91 8.48 -54.16
N ASP A 61 28.04 9.27 -54.78
CA ASP A 61 28.26 9.80 -56.12
C ASP A 61 29.34 10.92 -56.14
N PRO A 62 29.77 11.39 -57.33
CA PRO A 62 30.78 12.45 -57.42
C PRO A 62 30.38 13.79 -56.79
N THR A 63 29.10 13.97 -56.47
CA THR A 63 28.57 15.17 -55.82
C THR A 63 28.52 15.04 -54.30
N GLY A 64 28.90 13.88 -53.75
CA GLY A 64 28.90 13.63 -52.31
C GLY A 64 27.56 13.07 -51.79
N ASN A 65 26.62 12.72 -52.67
CA ASN A 65 25.32 12.18 -52.27
C ASN A 65 25.33 10.65 -52.24
N ALA A 66 24.65 10.05 -51.26
CA ALA A 66 24.53 8.60 -51.17
C ALA A 66 23.79 8.03 -52.39
N THR A 67 24.29 6.94 -52.95
CA THR A 67 23.63 6.29 -54.10
C THR A 67 22.30 5.64 -53.69
N PRO A 68 21.36 5.43 -54.63
CA PRO A 68 20.05 4.83 -54.31
C PRO A 68 20.15 3.47 -53.59
N MET A 69 21.14 2.64 -53.94
CA MET A 69 21.40 1.37 -53.26
C MET A 69 21.82 1.57 -51.79
N THR A 70 22.71 2.53 -51.54
CA THR A 70 23.16 2.88 -50.19
C THR A 70 21.99 3.37 -49.33
N VAL A 71 21.09 4.17 -49.91
CA VAL A 71 19.88 4.64 -49.22
C VAL A 71 18.95 3.47 -48.89
N GLN A 72 18.68 2.57 -49.83
CA GLN A 72 17.83 1.39 -49.59
C GLN A 72 18.39 0.47 -48.49
N LEU A 73 19.70 0.21 -48.48
CA LEU A 73 20.32 -0.59 -47.43
C LEU A 73 20.26 0.11 -46.06
N ALA A 74 20.38 1.43 -46.03
CA ALA A 74 20.21 2.22 -44.81
C ALA A 74 18.77 2.12 -44.27
N GLU A 75 17.77 2.10 -45.14
CA GLU A 75 16.36 1.88 -44.76
C GLU A 75 16.14 0.49 -44.16
N VAL A 76 16.77 -0.55 -44.73
CA VAL A 76 16.72 -1.92 -44.17
C VAL A 76 17.34 -1.97 -42.76
N LEU A 77 18.48 -1.31 -42.55
CA LEU A 77 19.09 -1.19 -41.22
C LEU A 77 18.18 -0.44 -40.25
N LEU A 78 17.56 0.65 -40.68
CA LEU A 78 16.65 1.42 -39.85
C LEU A 78 15.41 0.60 -39.47
N GLN A 79 14.84 -0.16 -40.40
CA GLN A 79 13.72 -1.06 -40.13
C GLN A 79 14.11 -2.14 -39.10
N ARG A 80 15.28 -2.77 -39.28
CA ARG A 80 15.74 -3.79 -38.33
C ARG A 80 16.11 -3.21 -36.97
N LEU A 81 16.66 -2.01 -36.92
CA LEU A 81 16.95 -1.29 -35.67
C LEU A 81 15.66 -0.98 -34.90
N ASN A 82 14.64 -0.46 -35.59
CA ASN A 82 13.33 -0.19 -34.98
C ASN A 82 12.69 -1.49 -34.45
N GLN A 83 12.77 -2.58 -35.21
CA GLN A 83 12.28 -3.89 -34.77
C GLN A 83 13.02 -4.39 -33.53
N LYS A 84 14.35 -4.33 -33.52
CA LYS A 84 15.17 -4.71 -32.36
C LYS A 84 14.85 -3.85 -31.13
N GLN A 85 14.66 -2.55 -31.31
CA GLN A 85 14.29 -1.66 -30.21
C GLN A 85 12.92 -2.00 -29.62
N GLN A 86 11.95 -2.39 -30.44
CA GLN A 86 10.65 -2.88 -29.97
C GLN A 86 10.78 -4.22 -29.22
N GLU A 87 11.58 -5.15 -29.75
CA GLU A 87 11.88 -6.44 -29.09
C GLU A 87 12.56 -6.22 -27.74
N ASP A 88 13.54 -5.31 -27.65
CA ASP A 88 14.25 -4.97 -26.42
C ASP A 88 13.33 -4.26 -25.41
N ALA A 89 12.45 -3.38 -25.86
CA ALA A 89 11.46 -2.72 -24.99
C ALA A 89 10.44 -3.73 -24.43
N GLN A 90 9.97 -4.69 -25.24
CA GLN A 90 9.11 -5.77 -24.78
C GLN A 90 9.84 -6.68 -23.77
N ARG A 91 11.12 -7.01 -24.03
CA ARG A 91 11.95 -7.78 -23.08
C ARG A 91 12.17 -7.04 -21.77
N GLN A 92 12.41 -5.72 -21.82
CA GLN A 92 12.54 -4.92 -20.60
C GLN A 92 11.24 -4.83 -19.81
N GLN A 93 10.09 -4.72 -20.48
CA GLN A 93 8.79 -4.80 -19.81
C GLN A 93 8.53 -6.17 -19.18
N GLN A 94 8.94 -7.25 -19.85
CA GLN A 94 8.85 -8.61 -19.29
C GLN A 94 9.82 -8.83 -18.11
N GLN A 95 11.05 -8.28 -18.18
CA GLN A 95 12.04 -8.38 -17.11
C GLN A 95 11.76 -7.46 -15.91
N ALA A 96 10.97 -6.40 -16.10
CA ALA A 96 10.53 -5.53 -14.99
C ALA A 96 9.39 -6.14 -14.17
N GLN A 97 8.74 -7.19 -14.66
CA GLN A 97 7.71 -7.90 -13.91
C GLN A 97 8.37 -8.93 -12.99
N ALA A 98 8.12 -8.85 -11.69
CA ALA A 98 8.52 -9.90 -10.78
C ALA A 98 7.81 -11.22 -11.17
N PRO A 99 8.51 -12.37 -11.19
CA PRO A 99 7.89 -13.64 -11.55
C PRO A 99 6.77 -13.98 -10.57
N LEU A 100 5.64 -14.48 -11.09
CA LEU A 100 4.49 -14.96 -10.30
C LEU A 100 4.87 -16.18 -9.45
N ALA A 101 5.73 -17.04 -9.99
CA ALA A 101 6.37 -18.12 -9.25
C ALA A 101 7.87 -18.16 -9.58
N SER A 102 8.71 -18.34 -8.57
CA SER A 102 10.14 -18.57 -8.73
C SER A 102 10.61 -19.52 -7.64
N PHE A 103 11.25 -20.63 -8.03
CA PHE A 103 11.76 -21.63 -7.09
C PHE A 103 12.89 -22.46 -7.72
N PRO A 104 13.84 -22.96 -6.90
CA PRO A 104 14.90 -23.82 -7.38
C PRO A 104 14.38 -25.22 -7.75
N VAL A 105 14.90 -25.76 -8.84
CA VAL A 105 14.69 -27.13 -9.31
C VAL A 105 16.05 -27.83 -9.35
N VAL A 106 16.17 -28.93 -8.63
CA VAL A 106 17.41 -29.72 -8.58
C VAL A 106 17.47 -30.62 -9.81
N ARG A 107 18.58 -30.55 -10.56
CA ARG A 107 18.85 -31.37 -11.74
C ARG A 107 19.48 -32.71 -11.33
N ASP A 108 19.53 -33.66 -12.26
CA ASP A 108 20.10 -35.01 -12.04
C ASP A 108 21.59 -34.99 -11.62
N ASP A 109 22.33 -33.95 -12.02
CA ASP A 109 23.73 -33.72 -11.63
C ASP A 109 23.88 -33.05 -10.26
N GLY A 110 22.77 -32.82 -9.55
CA GLY A 110 22.73 -32.12 -8.27
C GLY A 110 22.85 -30.60 -8.37
N VAL A 111 22.88 -30.03 -9.58
CA VAL A 111 22.94 -28.58 -9.79
C VAL A 111 21.53 -27.99 -9.71
N GLU A 112 21.37 -26.92 -8.96
CA GLU A 112 20.10 -26.17 -8.92
C GLU A 112 19.97 -25.24 -10.12
N ALA A 113 18.79 -25.23 -10.74
CA ALA A 113 18.38 -24.25 -11.73
C ALA A 113 17.05 -23.62 -11.30
N THR A 114 16.91 -22.31 -11.43
CA THR A 114 15.69 -21.60 -11.02
C THR A 114 14.66 -21.64 -12.14
N PHE A 115 13.46 -22.15 -11.84
CA PHE A 115 12.30 -22.00 -12.71
C PHE A 115 11.58 -20.69 -12.36
N GLU A 116 11.14 -19.96 -13.39
CA GLU A 116 10.39 -18.72 -13.25
C GLU A 116 9.16 -18.75 -14.15
N HIS A 117 8.01 -18.35 -13.61
CA HIS A 117 6.74 -18.19 -14.34
C HIS A 117 6.29 -16.74 -14.29
N TYR A 118 5.92 -16.19 -15.44
CA TYR A 118 5.48 -14.80 -15.59
C TYR A 118 4.00 -14.72 -15.97
N GLU A 119 3.38 -13.59 -15.63
CA GLU A 119 1.97 -13.35 -15.93
C GLU A 119 1.68 -13.42 -17.43
N GLY A 120 0.61 -14.12 -17.79
CA GLY A 120 0.15 -14.25 -19.18
C GLY A 120 0.88 -15.29 -20.03
N GLN A 121 1.89 -15.98 -19.49
CA GLN A 121 2.58 -17.07 -20.18
C GLN A 121 1.92 -18.43 -19.91
N ASP A 122 2.11 -19.38 -20.83
CA ASP A 122 1.68 -20.76 -20.63
C ASP A 122 2.72 -21.50 -19.78
N MET A 123 2.38 -21.70 -18.52
CA MET A 123 3.25 -22.35 -17.53
C MET A 123 3.68 -23.76 -17.96
N ALA A 124 2.83 -24.53 -18.64
CA ALA A 124 3.19 -25.87 -19.09
C ALA A 124 4.23 -25.81 -20.21
N LEU A 125 4.13 -24.81 -21.10
CA LEU A 125 5.12 -24.57 -22.16
C LEU A 125 6.45 -24.07 -21.59
N GLU A 126 6.42 -23.13 -20.63
CA GLU A 126 7.63 -22.66 -19.93
C GLU A 126 8.32 -23.81 -19.19
N ALA A 127 7.55 -24.63 -18.45
CA ALA A 127 8.06 -25.80 -17.75
C ALA A 127 8.67 -26.81 -18.73
N GLN A 128 8.03 -27.05 -19.87
CA GLN A 128 8.56 -27.93 -20.91
C GLN A 128 9.90 -27.41 -21.47
N ALA A 129 9.99 -26.11 -21.78
CA ALA A 129 11.23 -25.50 -22.27
C ALA A 129 12.35 -25.57 -21.22
N PHE A 130 12.02 -25.30 -19.96
CA PHE A 130 12.95 -25.43 -18.84
C PHE A 130 13.47 -26.87 -18.71
N CYS A 131 12.57 -27.87 -18.69
CA CYS A 131 12.94 -29.27 -18.56
C CYS A 131 13.81 -29.76 -19.74
N GLN A 132 13.52 -29.33 -20.98
CA GLN A 132 14.33 -29.67 -22.16
C GLN A 132 15.77 -29.15 -22.08
N GLY A 133 15.98 -27.99 -21.44
CA GLY A 133 17.30 -27.39 -21.26
C GLY A 133 18.10 -27.94 -20.08
N ASN A 134 17.43 -28.57 -19.10
CA ASN A 134 18.03 -28.86 -17.80
C ASN A 134 18.05 -30.35 -17.40
N ILE A 135 17.21 -31.21 -18.02
CA ILE A 135 17.04 -32.62 -17.63
C ILE A 135 17.14 -33.55 -18.86
N ALA A 136 17.54 -34.81 -18.65
CA ALA A 136 17.60 -35.82 -19.70
C ALA A 136 16.20 -36.16 -20.28
N GLN A 137 16.15 -36.48 -21.58
CA GLN A 137 14.90 -36.66 -22.35
C GLN A 137 13.91 -37.69 -21.80
N MET A 138 14.37 -38.71 -21.07
CA MET A 138 13.50 -39.78 -20.54
C MET A 138 12.61 -39.36 -19.38
N GLU A 139 12.86 -38.20 -18.75
CA GLU A 139 12.14 -37.75 -17.55
C GLU A 139 11.31 -36.47 -17.79
N LEU A 140 11.18 -36.04 -19.05
CA LEU A 140 10.56 -34.76 -19.39
C LEU A 140 9.13 -34.63 -18.82
N GLY A 141 8.32 -35.68 -18.89
CA GLY A 141 6.94 -35.66 -18.38
C GLY A 141 6.86 -35.51 -16.86
N ALA A 142 7.76 -36.17 -16.12
CA ALA A 142 7.81 -36.07 -14.66
C ALA A 142 8.29 -34.69 -14.21
N CYS A 143 9.32 -34.16 -14.89
CA CYS A 143 9.83 -32.80 -14.65
C CYS A 143 8.75 -31.74 -14.84
N VAL A 144 8.04 -31.76 -15.98
CA VAL A 144 6.99 -30.77 -16.26
C VAL A 144 5.89 -30.82 -15.21
N GLY A 145 5.44 -32.02 -14.84
CA GLY A 145 4.43 -32.19 -13.80
C GLY A 145 4.86 -31.64 -12.43
N GLN A 146 6.11 -31.88 -12.03
CA GLN A 146 6.66 -31.36 -10.77
C GLN A 146 6.75 -29.83 -10.78
N ILE A 147 7.24 -29.23 -11.87
CA ILE A 147 7.36 -27.77 -12.00
C ILE A 147 5.98 -27.10 -11.97
N VAL A 148 5.01 -27.60 -12.73
CA VAL A 148 3.66 -27.01 -12.76
C VAL A 148 3.01 -27.08 -11.38
N ASN A 149 3.12 -28.22 -10.68
CA ASN A 149 2.60 -28.35 -9.33
C ASN A 149 3.31 -27.44 -8.33
N GLY A 150 4.65 -27.34 -8.40
CA GLY A 150 5.44 -26.44 -7.56
C GLY A 150 5.07 -24.98 -7.78
N ALA A 151 4.93 -24.54 -9.03
CA ALA A 151 4.52 -23.20 -9.39
C ALA A 151 3.12 -22.88 -8.84
N GLN A 152 2.15 -23.81 -8.98
CA GLN A 152 0.82 -23.65 -8.40
C GLN A 152 0.85 -23.50 -6.88
N GLN A 153 1.68 -24.28 -6.18
CA GLN A 153 1.85 -24.17 -4.73
C GLN A 153 2.45 -22.82 -4.32
N VAL A 154 3.50 -22.36 -4.99
CA VAL A 154 4.15 -21.07 -4.71
C VAL A 154 3.16 -19.91 -4.92
N MET A 155 2.41 -19.92 -6.03
CA MET A 155 1.40 -18.90 -6.28
C MET A 155 0.28 -18.92 -5.24
N GLN A 156 -0.20 -20.11 -4.85
CA GLN A 156 -1.22 -20.23 -3.81
C GLN A 156 -0.72 -19.71 -2.46
N GLN A 157 0.54 -20.01 -2.10
CA GLN A 157 1.16 -19.50 -0.89
C GLN A 157 1.28 -17.98 -0.91
N ARG A 158 1.82 -17.41 -2.01
CA ARG A 158 1.95 -15.96 -2.16
C ARG A 158 0.60 -15.25 -2.06
N GLN A 159 -0.46 -15.81 -2.67
CA GLN A 159 -1.81 -15.26 -2.54
C GLN A 159 -2.30 -15.22 -1.08
N ARG A 160 -2.02 -16.27 -0.29
CA ARG A 160 -2.37 -16.29 1.14
C ARG A 160 -1.55 -15.27 1.94
N GLU A 161 -0.26 -15.15 1.66
CA GLU A 161 0.62 -14.17 2.31
C GLU A 161 0.19 -12.74 1.98
N GLU A 162 -0.11 -12.44 0.71
CA GLU A 162 -0.64 -11.13 0.30
C GLU A 162 -1.99 -10.83 0.95
N GLN A 163 -2.88 -11.81 1.04
CA GLN A 163 -4.16 -11.64 1.76
C GLN A 163 -3.94 -11.38 3.25
N ALA A 164 -3.04 -12.12 3.90
CA ALA A 164 -2.71 -11.92 5.31
C ALA A 164 -2.07 -10.55 5.56
N GLN A 165 -1.17 -10.11 4.68
CA GLN A 165 -0.55 -8.78 4.75
C GLN A 165 -1.60 -7.68 4.54
N ARG A 166 -2.48 -7.83 3.55
CA ARG A 166 -3.58 -6.88 3.33
C ARG A 166 -4.47 -6.81 4.57
N GLN A 167 -4.83 -7.96 5.16
CA GLN A 167 -5.61 -8.00 6.39
C GLN A 167 -4.90 -7.31 7.56
N ALA A 168 -3.59 -7.53 7.73
CA ALA A 168 -2.78 -6.86 8.75
C ALA A 168 -2.68 -5.35 8.55
N GLN A 169 -2.84 -4.86 7.32
CA GLN A 169 -2.81 -3.44 6.97
C GLN A 169 -4.21 -2.80 6.89
N ARG A 170 -5.29 -3.56 7.13
CA ARG A 170 -6.65 -3.01 7.12
C ARG A 170 -6.81 -2.03 8.26
N LYS A 171 -6.94 -0.74 7.94
CA LYS A 171 -7.35 0.29 8.90
C LYS A 171 -8.85 0.14 9.15
N ILE A 172 -9.20 -0.47 10.28
CA ILE A 172 -10.60 -0.63 10.68
C ILE A 172 -11.19 0.74 11.03
N VAL A 173 -12.29 1.11 10.36
CA VAL A 173 -13.00 2.38 10.58
C VAL A 173 -14.30 2.19 11.36
N MET A 174 -14.83 0.97 11.37
CA MET A 174 -16.04 0.60 12.08
C MET A 174 -15.95 -0.87 12.51
N GLU A 175 -16.36 -1.14 13.73
CA GLU A 175 -16.57 -2.49 14.25
C GLU A 175 -18.01 -2.59 14.78
N THR A 176 -18.72 -3.65 14.41
CA THR A 176 -20.08 -3.89 14.85
C THR A 176 -20.22 -5.34 15.24
N GLU A 177 -20.91 -5.60 16.34
CA GLU A 177 -21.30 -6.96 16.68
C GLU A 177 -22.52 -7.36 15.85
N ILE A 178 -22.51 -8.59 15.35
CA ILE A 178 -23.64 -9.20 14.66
C ILE A 178 -23.96 -10.53 15.31
N ASN A 179 -25.27 -10.81 15.44
CA ASN A 179 -25.76 -12.06 15.97
C ASN A 179 -25.97 -13.05 14.81
N ILE A 180 -25.22 -14.15 14.81
CA ILE A 180 -25.41 -15.26 13.89
C ILE A 180 -25.70 -16.50 14.72
N ASN A 181 -26.90 -17.05 14.55
CA ASN A 181 -27.35 -18.27 15.25
C ASN A 181 -27.26 -18.17 16.79
N GLY A 182 -27.48 -16.99 17.36
CA GLY A 182 -27.42 -16.75 18.80
C GLY A 182 -26.02 -16.39 19.33
N GLN A 183 -24.99 -16.42 18.48
CA GLN A 183 -23.63 -16.03 18.85
C GLN A 183 -23.33 -14.61 18.35
N MET A 184 -22.88 -13.75 19.27
CA MET A 184 -22.37 -12.42 18.93
C MET A 184 -20.96 -12.56 18.36
N MET A 185 -20.73 -11.99 17.18
CA MET A 185 -19.43 -11.97 16.52
C MET A 185 -19.09 -10.56 16.07
N ALA A 186 -17.83 -10.18 16.20
CA ALA A 186 -17.34 -8.89 15.74
C ALA A 186 -17.17 -8.90 14.21
N LEU A 187 -17.76 -7.90 13.56
CA LEU A 187 -17.57 -7.61 12.14
C LEU A 187 -16.86 -6.28 12.01
N SER A 188 -15.72 -6.29 11.33
CA SER A 188 -14.90 -5.10 11.11
C SER A 188 -14.97 -4.64 9.66
N VAL A 189 -15.23 -3.35 9.46
CA VAL A 189 -15.21 -2.68 8.15
C VAL A 189 -13.96 -1.80 8.09
N ALA A 190 -13.14 -2.01 7.06
CA ALA A 190 -11.95 -1.21 6.84
C ALA A 190 -12.22 0.00 5.94
N GLU A 191 -11.30 0.97 5.97
CA GLU A 191 -11.37 2.17 5.15
C GLU A 191 -11.50 1.82 3.65
N GLY A 192 -12.51 2.40 2.99
CA GLY A 192 -12.78 2.20 1.55
C GLY A 192 -13.55 0.92 1.19
N GLU A 193 -13.86 0.06 2.15
CA GLU A 193 -14.65 -1.15 1.89
C GLU A 193 -16.15 -0.83 1.74
N ASN A 194 -16.82 -1.59 0.88
CA ASN A 194 -18.27 -1.63 0.81
C ASN A 194 -18.82 -2.83 1.60
N SER A 195 -20.15 -2.90 1.73
CA SER A 195 -20.83 -3.96 2.48
C SER A 195 -20.50 -5.37 1.99
N ASN A 196 -20.34 -5.57 0.68
CA ASN A 196 -20.01 -6.88 0.10
C ASN A 196 -18.61 -7.34 0.50
N ILE A 197 -17.60 -6.46 0.40
CA ILE A 197 -16.21 -6.79 0.73
C ILE A 197 -16.07 -7.12 2.22
N ALA A 198 -16.62 -6.28 3.10
CA ALA A 198 -16.56 -6.52 4.54
C ALA A 198 -17.29 -7.81 4.94
N SER A 199 -18.43 -8.11 4.29
CA SER A 199 -19.20 -9.34 4.52
C SER A 199 -18.48 -10.58 4.00
N ASP A 200 -17.82 -10.52 2.84
CA ASP A 200 -16.97 -11.59 2.29
C ASP A 200 -15.84 -11.93 3.25
N TYR A 201 -15.10 -10.93 3.74
CA TYR A 201 -14.06 -11.14 4.75
C TYR A 201 -14.60 -11.80 6.02
N PHE A 202 -15.71 -11.26 6.55
CA PHE A 202 -16.33 -11.82 7.75
C PHE A 202 -16.75 -13.28 7.53
N CYS A 203 -17.48 -13.60 6.47
CA CYS A 203 -17.96 -14.96 6.21
C CYS A 203 -16.81 -15.95 5.91
N ARG A 204 -15.72 -15.51 5.27
CA ARG A 204 -14.52 -16.35 5.08
C ARG A 204 -13.81 -16.65 6.38
N SER A 205 -13.81 -15.73 7.34
CA SER A 205 -13.16 -15.94 8.64
C SER A 205 -13.82 -17.04 9.47
N LEU A 206 -15.05 -17.44 9.12
CA LEU A 206 -15.80 -18.50 9.78
C LEU A 206 -15.54 -19.90 9.19
N ASP A 207 -14.69 -20.02 8.16
CA ASP A 207 -14.34 -21.28 7.49
C ASP A 207 -15.56 -22.12 7.07
N LEU A 208 -16.57 -21.46 6.51
CA LEU A 208 -17.83 -22.09 6.09
C LEU A 208 -17.67 -22.84 4.76
N ASP A 209 -18.40 -23.95 4.62
CA ASP A 209 -18.54 -24.62 3.32
C ASP A 209 -19.40 -23.78 2.34
N GLN A 210 -19.38 -24.14 1.06
CA GLN A 210 -20.04 -23.36 0.00
C GLN A 210 -21.52 -23.01 0.23
N PRO A 211 -22.41 -23.95 0.63
CA PRO A 211 -23.80 -23.60 0.87
C PRO A 211 -23.96 -22.66 2.07
N ASN A 212 -23.23 -22.87 3.17
CA ASN A 212 -23.34 -22.00 4.35
C ASN A 212 -22.67 -20.65 4.12
N TYR A 213 -21.63 -20.59 3.29
CA TYR A 213 -20.99 -19.34 2.87
C TYR A 213 -21.97 -18.42 2.14
N ALA A 214 -22.73 -18.95 1.17
CA ALA A 214 -23.74 -18.18 0.44
C ALA A 214 -24.86 -17.67 1.37
N ILE A 215 -25.30 -18.51 2.31
CA ILE A 215 -26.30 -18.12 3.33
C ILE A 215 -25.75 -17.01 4.22
N CYS A 216 -24.51 -17.13 4.69
CA CYS A 216 -23.83 -16.10 5.48
C CYS A 216 -23.81 -14.77 4.73
N LEU A 217 -23.33 -14.74 3.49
CA LEU A 217 -23.29 -13.52 2.68
C LEU A 217 -24.67 -12.88 2.53
N SER A 218 -25.69 -13.67 2.18
CA SER A 218 -27.06 -13.17 1.99
C SER A 218 -27.66 -12.56 3.27
N SER A 219 -27.21 -13.02 4.44
CA SER A 219 -27.70 -12.56 5.75
C SER A 219 -26.92 -11.36 6.27
N VAL A 220 -25.61 -11.32 6.05
CA VAL A 220 -24.70 -10.31 6.62
C VAL A 220 -24.67 -9.04 5.79
N VAL A 221 -24.71 -9.13 4.45
CA VAL A 221 -24.60 -7.95 3.56
C VAL A 221 -25.62 -6.84 3.89
N PRO A 222 -26.93 -7.11 4.07
CA PRO A 222 -27.89 -6.06 4.40
C PRO A 222 -27.63 -5.40 5.76
N ILE A 223 -27.15 -6.18 6.74
CA ILE A 223 -26.80 -5.68 8.07
C ILE A 223 -25.62 -4.71 7.97
N VAL A 224 -24.55 -5.13 7.28
CA VAL A 224 -23.36 -4.30 7.09
C VAL A 224 -23.68 -3.05 6.29
N GLU A 225 -24.51 -3.16 5.24
CA GLU A 225 -24.94 -2.01 4.45
C GLU A 225 -25.69 -0.99 5.31
N GLN A 226 -26.61 -1.44 6.16
CA GLN A 226 -27.30 -0.55 7.08
C GLN A 226 -26.34 0.10 8.07
N ARG A 227 -25.40 -0.67 8.66
CA ARG A 227 -24.41 -0.14 9.59
C ARG A 227 -23.48 0.89 8.95
N ILE A 228 -23.05 0.66 7.71
CA ILE A 228 -22.27 1.65 6.95
C ILE A 228 -23.09 2.92 6.73
N LYS A 229 -24.38 2.81 6.34
CA LYS A 229 -25.25 3.97 6.17
C LYS A 229 -25.42 4.76 7.47
N ASP A 230 -25.68 4.07 8.58
CA ASP A 230 -25.82 4.68 9.91
C ASP A 230 -24.53 5.39 10.33
N PHE A 231 -23.38 4.74 10.12
CA PHE A 231 -22.07 5.30 10.41
C PHE A 231 -21.78 6.55 9.57
N MET A 232 -22.08 6.52 8.26
CA MET A 232 -21.89 7.66 7.38
C MET A 232 -22.84 8.81 7.71
N ALA A 233 -24.10 8.52 8.06
CA ALA A 233 -25.05 9.51 8.52
C ALA A 233 -24.58 10.17 9.84
N ALA A 234 -24.08 9.37 10.79
CA ALA A 234 -23.50 9.87 12.04
C ALA A 234 -22.26 10.73 11.80
N GLN A 235 -21.36 10.32 10.89
CA GLN A 235 -20.19 11.11 10.46
C GLN A 235 -20.63 12.45 9.85
N GLN A 236 -21.62 12.45 8.97
CA GLN A 236 -22.11 13.66 8.33
C GLN A 236 -22.82 14.59 9.33
N GLN A 237 -23.57 14.02 10.28
CA GLN A 237 -24.21 14.79 11.34
C GLN A 237 -23.16 15.44 12.26
N ARG A 238 -22.11 14.70 12.62
CA ARG A 238 -20.97 15.23 13.39
C ARG A 238 -20.22 16.33 12.64
N ALA A 239 -20.06 16.20 11.32
CA ALA A 239 -19.43 17.23 10.49
C ALA A 239 -20.24 18.54 10.43
N ASN A 240 -21.54 18.48 10.71
CA ASN A 240 -22.43 19.65 10.77
C ASN A 240 -22.62 20.17 12.21
N GLU A 241 -22.12 19.46 13.22
CA GLU A 241 -22.17 19.93 14.61
C GLU A 241 -21.17 21.08 14.78
N PRO A 242 -21.60 22.28 15.21
CA PRO A 242 -20.67 23.36 15.46
C PRO A 242 -19.67 22.92 16.53
N PRO A 243 -18.37 23.17 16.35
CA PRO A 243 -17.39 22.77 17.34
C PRO A 243 -17.64 23.48 18.65
N LEU A 244 -17.38 22.77 19.75
CA LEU A 244 -17.39 23.29 21.10
C LEU A 244 -16.39 24.45 21.24
N PHE A 245 -15.19 24.24 20.69
CA PHE A 245 -14.18 25.25 20.51
C PHE A 245 -13.26 24.87 19.34
N GLU A 246 -12.53 25.87 18.82
CA GLU A 246 -11.49 25.69 17.82
C GLU A 246 -10.16 26.21 18.37
N ILE A 247 -9.11 25.40 18.29
CA ILE A 247 -7.76 25.80 18.66
C ILE A 247 -7.00 26.18 17.37
N PRO A 248 -6.55 27.43 17.20
CA PRO A 248 -5.72 27.80 16.07
C PRO A 248 -4.30 27.26 16.25
N ILE A 249 -3.93 26.23 15.49
CA ILE A 249 -2.58 25.65 15.52
C ILE A 249 -1.72 26.31 14.45
N GLN A 250 -0.73 27.10 14.87
CA GLN A 250 0.24 27.72 13.95
C GLN A 250 1.37 26.74 13.64
N ILE A 251 1.57 26.42 12.36
CA ILE A 251 2.67 25.57 11.87
C ILE A 251 3.32 26.27 10.68
N GLY A 252 4.55 26.75 10.87
CA GLY A 252 5.21 27.58 9.87
C GLY A 252 4.42 28.86 9.59
N ASP A 253 3.98 29.02 8.36
CA ASP A 253 3.18 30.16 7.88
C ASP A 253 1.66 29.92 7.88
N LYS A 254 1.20 28.71 8.22
CA LYS A 254 -0.24 28.37 8.21
C LYS A 254 -0.83 28.27 9.60
N VAL A 255 -2.05 28.81 9.75
CA VAL A 255 -2.94 28.53 10.88
C VAL A 255 -3.89 27.41 10.45
N MET A 256 -3.91 26.31 11.19
CA MET A 256 -4.82 25.20 10.98
C MET A 256 -5.73 25.07 12.20
N PRO A 257 -7.07 25.17 12.04
CA PRO A 257 -7.98 25.02 13.15
C PRO A 257 -8.07 23.54 13.55
N LEU A 258 -7.87 23.27 14.83
CA LEU A 258 -8.26 22.02 15.48
C LEU A 258 -9.63 22.24 16.12
N ALA A 259 -10.68 21.86 15.38
CA ALA A 259 -12.05 21.89 15.87
C ALA A 259 -12.30 20.68 16.78
N PHE A 260 -12.91 20.90 17.95
CA PHE A 260 -13.30 19.85 18.89
C PHE A 260 -14.79 19.99 19.20
N SER A 261 -15.53 18.88 19.12
CA SER A 261 -16.95 18.82 19.49
C SER A 261 -17.13 18.00 20.77
N LEU A 262 -18.17 18.30 21.55
CA LEU A 262 -18.41 17.64 22.85
C LEU A 262 -18.63 16.12 22.74
N SER A 263 -19.13 15.67 21.58
CA SER A 263 -19.36 14.25 21.27
C SER A 263 -18.08 13.50 20.86
N GLU A 264 -16.95 14.19 20.70
CA GLU A 264 -15.69 13.58 20.27
C GLU A 264 -14.76 13.25 21.44
N ASN A 265 -13.95 12.20 21.25
CA ASN A 265 -12.87 11.88 22.16
C ASN A 265 -11.62 12.72 21.81
N PRO A 266 -11.00 13.44 22.78
CA PRO A 266 -9.81 14.25 22.52
C PRO A 266 -8.66 13.50 21.85
N SER A 267 -8.45 12.22 22.17
CA SER A 267 -7.42 11.39 21.53
C SER A 267 -7.73 11.19 20.05
N SER A 268 -8.96 10.77 19.73
CA SER A 268 -9.38 10.57 18.35
C SER A 268 -9.32 11.84 17.49
N THR A 269 -9.71 12.99 18.04
CA THR A 269 -9.67 14.28 17.33
C THR A 269 -8.23 14.71 17.04
N THR A 270 -7.34 14.57 18.02
CA THR A 270 -5.93 14.95 17.85
C THR A 270 -5.16 14.00 16.94
N HIS A 271 -5.42 12.69 17.01
CA HIS A 271 -4.95 11.74 16.01
C HIS A 271 -5.39 12.12 14.60
N ARG A 272 -6.69 12.39 14.40
CA ARG A 272 -7.23 12.76 13.08
C ARG A 272 -6.55 14.00 12.51
N PHE A 273 -6.34 15.02 13.35
CA PHE A 273 -5.63 16.23 12.94
C PHE A 273 -4.17 15.94 12.58
N CYS A 274 -3.43 15.25 13.45
CA CYS A 274 -2.03 14.93 13.19
C CYS A 274 -1.89 14.05 11.93
N ASP A 275 -2.75 13.04 11.75
CA ASP A 275 -2.82 12.21 10.54
C ASP A 275 -3.00 13.05 9.27
N ALA A 276 -4.00 13.95 9.27
CA ALA A 276 -4.35 14.75 8.11
C ALA A 276 -3.26 15.78 7.77
N GLN A 277 -2.60 16.36 8.78
CA GLN A 277 -1.64 17.44 8.59
C GLN A 277 -0.18 16.97 8.59
N TRP A 278 0.10 15.68 8.87
CA TRP A 278 1.45 15.18 9.14
C TRP A 278 2.45 15.52 8.04
N SER A 279 2.07 15.33 6.77
CA SER A 279 2.96 15.61 5.63
C SER A 279 3.46 17.06 5.61
N TYR A 280 2.57 18.02 5.92
CA TYR A 280 2.96 19.44 6.02
C TYR A 280 3.76 19.72 7.30
N ILE A 281 3.33 19.18 8.44
CA ILE A 281 4.03 19.30 9.73
C ILE A 281 5.48 18.81 9.61
N GLU A 282 5.66 17.62 9.05
CA GLU A 282 6.97 16.99 8.85
C GLU A 282 7.83 17.84 7.91
N THR A 283 7.25 18.39 6.84
CA THR A 283 7.99 19.24 5.90
C THR A 283 8.47 20.53 6.54
N VAL A 284 7.62 21.18 7.35
CA VAL A 284 7.96 22.46 8.02
C VAL A 284 8.95 22.25 9.16
N LEU A 285 8.85 21.15 9.89
CA LEU A 285 9.65 20.89 11.09
C LEU A 285 10.88 20.01 10.84
N LYS A 286 11.11 19.55 9.60
CA LYS A 286 12.34 18.84 9.22
C LYS A 286 13.55 19.75 9.45
N SER A 287 14.29 19.45 10.51
CA SER A 287 15.58 20.06 10.80
C SER A 287 16.66 19.47 9.91
N ASN A 288 17.75 20.20 9.68
CA ASN A 288 18.92 19.68 8.95
C ASN A 288 19.65 18.56 9.71
N ASP A 289 19.32 18.36 10.99
CA ASP A 289 20.04 17.47 11.91
C ASP A 289 19.46 16.04 11.93
N GLY A 290 18.48 15.74 11.07
CA GLY A 290 18.02 14.37 10.79
C GLY A 290 17.02 13.77 11.78
N GLU A 291 16.88 14.31 12.99
CA GLU A 291 15.79 13.98 13.91
C GLU A 291 14.65 14.99 13.78
N GLY A 292 13.69 14.68 12.91
CA GLY A 292 12.43 15.40 12.83
C GLY A 292 11.48 15.03 13.98
N PRO A 293 10.48 15.87 14.29
CA PRO A 293 9.44 15.51 15.26
C PRO A 293 8.72 14.23 14.82
N THR A 294 8.30 13.42 15.79
CA THR A 294 7.50 12.22 15.53
C THR A 294 6.01 12.54 15.57
N LYS A 295 5.22 11.71 14.88
CA LYS A 295 3.76 11.84 14.86
C LYS A 295 3.16 11.71 16.25
N ASP A 296 3.74 10.85 17.08
CA ASP A 296 3.33 10.67 18.47
C ASP A 296 3.53 11.95 19.30
N LEU A 297 4.58 12.72 19.03
CA LEU A 297 4.79 14.00 19.71
C LEU A 297 3.68 15.02 19.36
N CYS A 298 3.24 15.06 18.09
CA CYS A 298 2.10 15.89 17.68
C CYS A 298 0.84 15.49 18.45
N VAL A 299 0.52 14.19 18.47
CA VAL A 299 -0.68 13.66 19.13
C VAL A 299 -0.65 13.98 20.61
N ASN A 300 0.44 13.66 21.32
CA ASN A 300 0.53 13.86 22.77
C ASN A 300 0.44 15.33 23.17
N THR A 301 1.08 16.22 22.40
CA THR A 301 1.05 17.66 22.66
C THR A 301 -0.35 18.24 22.49
N LEU A 302 -1.02 17.92 21.37
CA LEU A 302 -2.38 18.38 21.13
C LEU A 302 -3.37 17.74 22.10
N PHE A 303 -3.21 16.46 22.42
CA PHE A 303 -4.08 15.75 23.37
C PHE A 303 -4.06 16.41 24.75
N SER A 304 -2.87 16.73 25.26
CA SER A 304 -2.74 17.43 26.54
C SER A 304 -3.37 18.83 26.50
N THR A 305 -3.24 19.54 25.37
CA THR A 305 -3.81 20.89 25.19
C THR A 305 -5.33 20.85 25.18
N VAL A 306 -5.92 19.99 24.32
CA VAL A 306 -7.37 19.82 24.21
C VAL A 306 -7.96 19.35 25.54
N SER A 307 -7.30 18.41 26.21
CA SER A 307 -7.77 17.91 27.50
C SER A 307 -7.76 18.99 28.58
N GLY A 308 -6.70 19.82 28.64
CA GLY A 308 -6.63 20.95 29.58
C GLY A 308 -7.71 22.01 29.32
N MET A 309 -7.94 22.36 28.05
CA MET A 309 -9.01 23.29 27.68
C MET A 309 -10.40 22.74 28.00
N LEU A 310 -10.61 21.44 27.77
CA LEU A 310 -11.86 20.78 28.12
C LEU A 310 -12.08 20.80 29.64
N ASP A 311 -11.06 20.49 30.43
CA ASP A 311 -11.15 20.52 31.89
C ASP A 311 -11.47 21.93 32.41
N GLU A 312 -10.85 22.97 31.87
CA GLU A 312 -11.14 24.37 32.22
C GLU A 312 -12.57 24.76 31.83
N LEU A 313 -13.01 24.39 30.63
CA LEU A 313 -14.36 24.65 30.14
C LEU A 313 -15.39 23.96 31.05
N LEU A 314 -15.18 22.69 31.38
CA LEU A 314 -16.06 21.90 32.26
C LEU A 314 -16.12 22.44 33.69
N GLN A 315 -15.09 23.15 34.15
CA GLN A 315 -15.10 23.82 35.46
C GLN A 315 -15.80 25.19 35.42
N SER A 316 -15.93 25.81 34.25
CA SER A 316 -16.64 27.08 34.08
C SER A 316 -18.17 26.91 34.10
N SER A 317 -18.89 27.94 34.54
CA SER A 317 -20.36 27.94 34.51
C SER A 317 -20.92 27.91 33.09
N GLU A 318 -20.21 28.52 32.14
CA GLU A 318 -20.59 28.56 30.72
C GLU A 318 -20.46 27.17 30.09
N GLY A 319 -19.35 26.48 30.35
CA GLY A 319 -19.15 25.12 29.88
C GLY A 319 -20.11 24.12 30.52
N GLN A 320 -20.45 24.28 31.80
CA GLN A 320 -21.50 23.47 32.43
C GLN A 320 -22.87 23.69 31.77
N ALA A 321 -23.25 24.94 31.49
CA ALA A 321 -24.50 25.22 30.77
C ALA A 321 -24.50 24.63 29.36
N LEU A 322 -23.34 24.63 28.68
CA LEU A 322 -23.18 24.07 27.35
C LEU A 322 -23.28 22.54 27.36
N VAL A 323 -22.61 21.87 28.30
CA VAL A 323 -22.75 20.44 28.57
C VAL A 323 -24.20 20.06 28.86
N ASP A 324 -24.87 20.84 29.71
CA ASP A 324 -26.27 20.61 30.07
C ASP A 324 -27.22 20.76 28.88
N SER A 325 -26.89 21.63 27.91
CA SER A 325 -27.68 21.81 26.69
C SER A 325 -27.52 20.68 25.68
N GLN A 326 -26.41 19.93 25.76
CA GLN A 326 -26.06 18.89 24.77
C GLN A 326 -26.18 17.46 25.31
N LYS A 327 -26.26 17.25 26.63
CA LYS A 327 -26.44 15.91 27.19
C LYS A 327 -27.78 15.30 26.82
N LEU A 328 -27.77 14.00 26.50
CA LEU A 328 -28.98 13.21 26.29
C LEU A 328 -29.67 12.94 27.64
N PHE A 329 -28.89 12.46 28.61
CA PHE A 329 -29.33 12.28 29.99
C PHE A 329 -28.14 12.21 30.95
N THR A 330 -28.43 12.31 32.24
CA THR A 330 -27.48 12.09 33.34
C THR A 330 -27.92 10.89 34.16
N ILE A 331 -26.97 10.04 34.55
CA ILE A 331 -27.15 9.00 35.57
C ILE A 331 -26.40 9.43 36.83
N SER A 332 -27.09 9.53 37.96
CA SER A 332 -26.44 9.74 39.25
C SER A 332 -25.90 8.41 39.76
N VAL A 333 -24.57 8.33 39.88
CA VAL A 333 -23.83 7.20 40.41
C VAL A 333 -23.49 7.49 41.87
N GLU A 334 -23.99 6.67 42.78
CA GLU A 334 -23.70 6.77 44.21
C GLU A 334 -22.48 5.89 44.54
N LEU A 335 -21.40 6.51 45.00
CA LEU A 335 -20.23 5.81 45.50
C LEU A 335 -20.39 5.55 47.00
N THR A 336 -20.49 4.27 47.36
CA THR A 336 -20.38 3.83 48.75
C THR A 336 -18.92 3.76 49.18
N PRO A 337 -18.56 4.29 50.36
CA PRO A 337 -17.20 4.20 50.87
C PRO A 337 -16.77 2.75 51.04
N GLU A 338 -15.47 2.48 50.84
CA GLU A 338 -14.90 1.19 51.21
C GLU A 338 -15.10 0.90 52.71
N LYS A 339 -15.32 -0.38 53.04
CA LYS A 339 -15.43 -0.85 54.43
C LYS A 339 -14.19 -0.42 55.22
N GLY A 340 -14.36 0.58 56.08
CA GLY A 340 -13.29 1.14 56.92
C GLY A 340 -13.20 2.67 56.87
N GLN A 341 -13.87 3.34 55.93
CA GLN A 341 -13.98 4.80 55.86
C GLN A 341 -15.38 5.28 56.32
N SER A 342 -15.74 5.00 57.58
CA SER A 342 -17.07 5.30 58.12
C SER A 342 -17.43 6.79 58.21
N ASP A 343 -16.45 7.69 58.09
CA ASP A 343 -16.65 9.13 58.26
C ASP A 343 -16.92 9.88 56.94
N VAL A 344 -16.87 9.20 55.79
CA VAL A 344 -17.15 9.81 54.48
C VAL A 344 -18.55 9.36 54.04
N GLY A 345 -19.49 10.30 53.91
CA GLY A 345 -20.82 10.00 53.38
C GLY A 345 -20.78 9.56 51.90
N PRO A 346 -21.88 9.00 51.37
CA PRO A 346 -21.95 8.62 49.96
C PRO A 346 -21.70 9.83 49.06
N ARG A 347 -20.87 9.64 48.03
CA ARG A 347 -20.59 10.67 47.03
C ARG A 347 -21.45 10.42 45.80
N LEU A 348 -22.26 11.40 45.42
CA LEU A 348 -23.02 11.36 44.17
C LEU A 348 -22.18 11.97 43.05
N LEU A 349 -22.01 11.21 41.98
CA LEU A 349 -21.32 11.61 40.76
C LEU A 349 -22.27 11.52 39.58
N ASN A 350 -22.12 12.41 38.60
CA ASN A 350 -22.99 12.45 37.45
C ASN A 350 -22.27 11.86 36.23
N LEU A 351 -22.78 10.74 35.73
CA LEU A 351 -22.40 10.16 34.46
C LEU A 351 -23.28 10.80 33.38
N ASN A 352 -22.71 11.73 32.62
CA ASN A 352 -23.38 12.38 31.51
C ASN A 352 -23.22 11.54 30.24
N VAL A 353 -24.31 11.34 29.51
CA VAL A 353 -24.31 10.64 28.22
C VAL A 353 -24.69 11.62 27.15
N PHE A 354 -23.83 11.77 26.13
CA PHE A 354 -24.05 12.66 25.00
C PHE A 354 -24.60 11.93 23.77
N PRO A 355 -25.25 12.64 22.83
CA PRO A 355 -25.64 12.07 21.55
C PRO A 355 -24.47 11.37 20.86
N ASN A 356 -24.73 10.20 20.27
CA ASN A 356 -23.75 9.42 19.50
C ASN A 356 -22.57 8.84 20.30
N GLN A 357 -22.57 8.91 21.63
CA GLN A 357 -21.64 8.14 22.46
C GLN A 357 -22.16 6.72 22.67
N THR A 358 -21.26 5.73 22.61
CA THR A 358 -21.60 4.37 23.06
C THR A 358 -21.56 4.31 24.59
N PRO A 359 -22.28 3.37 25.22
CA PRO A 359 -22.17 3.13 26.66
C PRO A 359 -20.72 2.94 27.13
N GLU A 360 -19.92 2.19 26.37
CA GLU A 360 -18.51 1.94 26.63
C GLU A 360 -17.69 3.24 26.73
N VAL A 361 -17.88 4.16 25.78
CA VAL A 361 -17.16 5.45 25.72
C VAL A 361 -17.56 6.35 26.88
N ALA A 362 -18.87 6.52 27.10
CA ALA A 362 -19.39 7.37 28.17
C ALA A 362 -18.88 6.91 29.55
N VAL A 363 -18.88 5.59 29.80
CA VAL A 363 -18.39 5.01 31.05
C VAL A 363 -16.87 5.15 31.19
N THR A 364 -16.12 4.88 30.13
CA THR A 364 -14.65 5.01 30.16
C THR A 364 -14.24 6.45 30.49
N GLU A 365 -14.91 7.45 29.90
CA GLU A 365 -14.65 8.86 30.23
C GLU A 365 -15.06 9.23 31.66
N PHE A 366 -16.19 8.70 32.14
CA PHE A 366 -16.63 8.87 33.52
C PHE A 366 -15.63 8.29 34.54
N LEU A 367 -15.14 7.08 34.32
CA LEU A 367 -14.14 6.45 35.19
C LEU A 367 -12.83 7.24 35.20
N ARG A 368 -12.35 7.65 34.02
CA ARG A 368 -11.14 8.47 33.87
C ARG A 368 -11.22 9.79 34.65
N THR A 369 -12.36 10.48 34.59
CA THR A 369 -12.55 11.81 35.21
C THR A 369 -12.78 11.74 36.71
N THR A 370 -13.30 10.62 37.21
CA THR A 370 -13.65 10.46 38.63
C THR A 370 -12.58 9.70 39.42
N GLY A 371 -11.69 8.98 38.74
CA GLY A 371 -10.68 8.11 39.36
C GLY A 371 -11.25 6.83 39.97
N ILE A 372 -12.46 6.44 39.57
CA ILE A 372 -13.05 5.14 39.94
C ILE A 372 -12.31 4.03 39.19
N GLY A 373 -12.08 2.88 39.84
CA GLY A 373 -11.39 1.74 39.23
C GLY A 373 -12.18 1.09 38.08
N GLU A 374 -11.45 0.47 37.15
CA GLU A 374 -11.99 -0.20 35.96
C GLU A 374 -12.92 -1.37 36.29
N GLU A 375 -12.87 -1.91 37.50
CA GLU A 375 -13.78 -2.95 37.98
C GLU A 375 -15.26 -2.53 37.98
N ALA A 376 -15.55 -1.22 38.04
CA ALA A 376 -16.91 -0.69 37.97
C ALA A 376 -17.45 -0.62 36.53
N LYS A 377 -16.58 -0.76 35.52
CA LYS A 377 -16.91 -0.52 34.11
C LYS A 377 -18.08 -1.37 33.59
N PRO A 378 -18.11 -2.71 33.77
CA PRO A 378 -19.19 -3.53 33.22
C PRO A 378 -20.58 -3.16 33.77
N ALA A 379 -20.67 -2.89 35.08
CA ALA A 379 -21.92 -2.52 35.72
C ALA A 379 -22.43 -1.15 35.25
N LEU A 380 -21.53 -0.18 35.09
CA LEU A 380 -21.88 1.14 34.57
C LEU A 380 -22.30 1.08 33.10
N ILE A 381 -21.65 0.24 32.28
CA ILE A 381 -22.05 0.02 30.87
C ILE A 381 -23.46 -0.54 30.79
N GLU A 382 -23.77 -1.54 31.61
CA GLU A 382 -25.12 -2.12 31.68
C GLU A 382 -26.16 -1.06 32.10
N MET A 383 -25.84 -0.23 33.10
CA MET A 383 -26.70 0.89 33.52
C MET A 383 -26.96 1.89 32.40
N VAL A 384 -25.92 2.32 31.68
CA VAL A 384 -26.05 3.26 30.56
C VAL A 384 -26.85 2.63 29.43
N THR A 385 -26.58 1.38 29.08
CA THR A 385 -27.30 0.63 28.04
C THR A 385 -28.80 0.54 28.36
N ASN A 386 -29.14 0.15 29.58
CA ASN A 386 -30.52 0.05 30.05
C ASN A 386 -31.24 1.41 30.06
N ARG A 387 -30.51 2.49 30.38
CA ARG A 387 -31.08 3.84 30.37
C ARG A 387 -31.29 4.34 28.94
N LEU A 388 -30.33 4.11 28.05
CA LEU A 388 -30.39 4.48 26.64
C LEU A 388 -31.54 3.77 25.92
N ALA A 389 -31.82 2.51 26.26
CA ALA A 389 -32.97 1.77 25.71
C ALA A 389 -34.34 2.33 26.14
N ARG A 390 -34.40 3.22 27.15
CA ARG A 390 -35.62 3.85 27.67
C ARG A 390 -35.76 5.32 27.30
N ALA A 391 -34.68 5.95 26.85
CA ALA A 391 -34.66 7.33 26.35
C ALA A 391 -35.11 7.32 24.89
#